data_AF-A0A6G0ZAN8-F1
#
_entry.id   AF-A0A6G0ZAN8-F1
#
_cell.length_a   1.000
_cell.length_b   1.000
_cell.length_c   1.000
_cell.angle_alpha   90.00
_cell.angle_beta   90.00
_cell.angle_gamma   90.00
#
_symmetry.space_group_name_H-M   'P 1'
#
loop_
_entity.id
_entity.type
_entity.pdbx_description
1 polymer ?
#
loop_
_entity_poly.entity_id
_entity_poly.type
_entity_poly.pdbx_seq_one_letter_code
_entity_poly.pdbx_strand_id
1 'polypeptide(L)' 'MTLFIEIIPTIQNVTKIFYKRLHSNLSNHRNPLTFDLSTRTIPGDPRRRLKRKWCRDLLDD' A
#
# COMPACT_ATOMS: atom_id res chain seq x y z
N MET A 1 -4.39 33.07 -18.82
CA MET A 1 -3.38 32.05 -18.49
C MET A 1 -3.96 31.12 -17.43
N THR A 2 -4.73 30.12 -17.84
CA THR A 2 -5.10 29.00 -16.98
C THR A 2 -3.81 28.22 -16.70
N LEU A 3 -3.27 28.40 -15.50
CA LEU A 3 -2.18 27.58 -15.01
C LEU A 3 -2.67 26.13 -14.97
N PHE A 4 -2.24 25.34 -15.96
CA PHE A 4 -2.11 23.90 -15.81
C PHE A 4 -1.04 23.68 -14.74
N ILE A 5 -1.44 23.79 -13.47
CA ILE A 5 -0.75 23.09 -12.40
C ILE A 5 -1.02 21.63 -12.74
N GLU A 6 -0.08 20.98 -13.43
CA GLU A 6 -0.05 19.53 -13.48
C GLU A 6 -0.34 19.04 -12.07
N ILE A 7 -1.34 18.18 -11.91
CA ILE A 7 -1.71 17.62 -10.62
C ILE A 7 -0.51 16.79 -10.17
N ILE A 8 0.45 17.42 -9.48
CA ILE A 8 1.60 16.74 -8.91
C ILE A 8 1.01 15.82 -7.84
N PRO A 9 1.02 14.50 -8.04
CA PRO A 9 0.46 13.61 -7.07
C PRO A 9 1.30 13.72 -5.81
N THR A 10 0.64 13.88 -4.66
CA THR A 10 1.35 13.87 -3.39
C THR A 10 2.07 12.53 -3.23
N ILE A 11 3.18 12.52 -2.50
CA ILE A 11 3.91 11.27 -2.18
C ILE A 11 2.94 10.23 -1.58
N GLN A 12 1.97 10.68 -0.80
CA GLN A 12 0.91 9.82 -0.25
C GLN A 12 0.04 9.19 -1.34
N ASN A 13 -0.40 9.96 -2.33
CA ASN A 13 -1.23 9.45 -3.42
C ASN A 13 -0.46 8.44 -4.29
N VAL A 14 0.79 8.76 -4.64
CA VAL A 14 1.67 7.84 -5.39
C VAL A 14 1.87 6.55 -4.59
N THR A 15 2.22 6.67 -3.31
CA THR A 15 2.42 5.51 -2.43
C THR A 15 1.17 4.63 -2.34
N LYS A 16 -0.02 5.24 -2.21
CA LYS A 16 -1.30 4.52 -2.19
C LYS A 16 -1.54 3.75 -3.48
N ILE A 17 -1.36 4.38 -4.64
CA ILE A 17 -1.57 3.76 -5.96
C ILE A 17 -0.62 2.57 -6.15
N PHE A 18 0.68 2.77 -5.93
CA PHE A 18 1.67 1.71 -6.10
C PHE A 18 1.43 0.55 -5.13
N TYR A 19 1.08 0.85 -3.89
CA TYR A 19 0.81 -0.18 -2.90
C TYR A 19 -0.45 -0.98 -3.23
N LYS A 20 -1.56 -0.33 -3.63
CA LYS A 20 -2.79 -1.03 -4.06
C LYS A 20 -2.52 -1.97 -5.25
N ARG A 21 -1.74 -1.53 -6.24
CA ARG A 21 -1.33 -2.37 -7.39
C ARG A 21 -0.50 -3.58 -6.96
N LEU A 22 0.51 -3.36 -6.12
CA LEU A 22 1.35 -4.43 -5.58
C LEU A 22 0.50 -5.44 -4.79
N HIS A 23 -0.33 -4.95 -3.88
CA HIS A 23 -1.20 -5.79 -3.04
C HIS A 23 -2.12 -6.65 -3.90
N SER A 24 -2.78 -6.08 -4.92
CA SER A 24 -3.64 -6.84 -5.84
C SER A 24 -2.86 -7.94 -6.57
N ASN A 25 -1.67 -7.64 -7.08
CA ASN A 25 -0.83 -8.62 -7.76
C ASN A 25 -0.41 -9.78 -6.84
N LEU A 26 -0.07 -9.48 -5.58
CA LEU A 26 0.31 -10.48 -4.58
C LEU A 26 -0.91 -11.33 -4.16
N SER A 27 -2.08 -10.70 -3.95
CA SER A 27 -3.30 -11.37 -3.50
C SER A 27 -3.90 -12.33 -4.52
N ASN A 28 -3.58 -12.17 -5.81
CA ASN A 28 -4.05 -13.05 -6.88
C ASN A 28 -2.98 -14.07 -7.32
N HIS A 29 -1.86 -14.16 -6.61
CA HIS A 29 -0.73 -15.00 -7.00
C HIS A 29 -0.95 -16.47 -6.60
N ARG A 30 -0.56 -17.42 -7.47
CA ARG A 30 -0.75 -18.87 -7.23
C ARG A 30 0.17 -19.42 -6.14
N ASN A 31 1.33 -18.80 -5.92
CA ASN A 31 2.26 -19.22 -4.87
C ASN A 31 1.73 -18.74 -3.50
N PRO A 32 1.47 -19.66 -2.55
CA PRO A 32 0.93 -19.31 -1.24
C PRO A 32 1.83 -18.38 -0.42
N LEU A 33 3.16 -18.50 -0.53
CA LEU A 33 4.09 -17.60 0.16
C LEU A 33 3.95 -16.16 -0.33
N THR A 34 3.70 -15.98 -1.63
CA THR A 34 3.47 -14.66 -2.24
C THR A 34 2.10 -14.10 -1.84
N PHE A 35 1.09 -14.95 -1.78
CA PHE A 35 -0.24 -14.59 -1.29
C PHE A 35 -0.18 -14.12 0.17
N ASP A 36 0.53 -14.84 1.04
CA ASP A 36 0.64 -14.51 2.46
C ASP A 36 1.33 -13.14 2.69
N LEU A 37 2.23 -12.73 1.79
CA LEU A 37 2.82 -11.38 1.81
C LEU A 37 1.82 -10.26 1.53
N SER A 38 0.70 -10.57 0.86
CA SER A 38 -0.40 -9.62 0.66
C SER A 38 -1.18 -9.36 1.96
N THR A 39 -1.04 -10.20 2.98
CA THR A 39 -1.82 -10.09 4.22
C THR A 39 -1.64 -8.72 4.87
N ARG A 40 -2.77 -8.16 5.28
CA ARG A 40 -2.84 -6.84 5.88
C ARG A 40 -2.21 -6.77 7.28
N THR A 41 -2.26 -7.89 7.97
CA THR A 41 -1.70 -8.11 9.30
C THR A 41 -0.67 -9.23 9.20
N ILE A 42 0.48 -9.09 9.84
CA ILE A 42 1.41 -10.21 9.98
C ILE A 42 0.87 -11.07 11.14
N PRO A 43 0.53 -12.35 10.93
CA PRO A 43 0.09 -13.20 12.03
C PRO A 43 1.20 -13.28 13.09
N GLY A 44 0.90 -12.91 14.33
CA GLY A 44 1.90 -12.84 15.42
C GLY A 44 2.77 -11.57 15.44
N ASP A 45 2.44 -10.52 14.69
CA ASP A 45 3.24 -9.28 14.64
C ASP A 45 3.39 -8.64 16.02
N PRO A 46 4.62 -8.36 16.48
CA PRO A 46 4.81 -7.43 17.58
C PRO A 46 4.20 -6.08 17.18
N ARG A 47 3.48 -5.43 18.13
CA ARG A 47 2.90 -4.09 17.92
C ARG A 47 3.90 -3.20 17.18
N ARG A 48 3.50 -2.69 16.01
CA ARG A 48 4.37 -1.93 15.11
C ARG A 48 5.19 -0.91 15.91
N ARG A 49 6.50 -1.13 15.97
CA ARG A 49 7.41 -0.37 16.84
C ARG A 49 7.42 1.13 16.53
N LEU A 50 7.19 1.49 15.27
CA LEU A 50 7.22 2.88 14.81
C LEU A 50 5.80 3.43 14.59
N LYS A 51 5.48 4.54 15.28
CA LYS A 51 4.23 5.31 15.12
C LYS A 51 4.23 6.10 13.80
N ARG A 52 4.13 5.41 12.67
CA ARG A 52 3.93 6.02 11.35
C ARG A 52 2.71 5.42 10.66
N LYS A 53 2.11 6.16 9.72
CA LYS A 53 1.14 5.60 8.77
C LYS A 53 1.90 4.72 7.79
N TRP A 54 1.59 3.43 7.75
CA TRP A 54 2.22 2.49 6.82
C TRP A 54 1.39 2.37 5.55
N CYS A 55 2.00 2.00 4.42
CA CYS A 55 1.27 1.82 3.15
C CYS A 55 0.11 0.82 3.29
N ARG A 56 0.28 -0.21 4.13
CA ARG A 56 -0.76 -1.19 4.51
C ARG A 56 -2.03 -0.55 5.07
N ASP A 57 -1.91 0.57 5.77
CA ASP A 57 -3.05 1.26 6.39
C ASP A 57 -3.88 2.00 5.34
N LEU A 58 -3.30 2.31 4.18
CA LEU A 58 -3.93 3.06 3.08
C LEU A 58 -4.80 2.17 2.17
N LEU A 59 -4.96 0.87 2.49
CA LEU A 59 -5.77 -0.06 1.69
C LEU A 59 -7.27 0.21 1.81
N ASP A 60 -7.73 0.58 3.01
CA ASP A 60 -9.16 0.77 3.34
C ASP A 60 -9.68 2.19 3.12
N ASP A 61 -8.79 3.13 2.85
CA ASP A 61 -9.14 4.50 2.45
C ASP A 61 -9.61 4.56 0.98
#